data_AF-A0A0R3RCY8-F1
#
_entry.id   AF-A0A0R3RCY8-F1
#
_cell.length_a   1.000
_cell.length_b   1.000
_cell.length_c   1.000
_cell.angle_alpha   90.00
_cell.angle_beta   90.00
_cell.angle_gamma   90.00
#
_symmetry.space_group_name_H-M   'P 1'
#
loop_
_entity.id
_entity.type
_entity.pdbx_description
1 polymer ?
#
loop_
_entity_poly.entity_id
_entity_poly.type
_entity_poly.pdbx_seq_one_letter_code
_entity_poly.pdbx_strand_id
1 'polypeptide(L)'
;MYIFAGCRHEDDQYIPGLFRYDPEISVWRKMHPFGLKGPSGRQRHCGVIVGDCAYVFCDWKLKDLAAIAVLRYQLPRTSYNLPLELRIHLDMMTTPNHVL
;
A
#
# COMPACT_ATOMS: atom_id res chain seq x y z
N MET A 1 -14.46 -7.80 5.33
CA MET A 1 -14.36 -6.36 4.95
C MET A 1 -13.03 -5.80 5.43
N TYR A 2 -12.43 -4.86 4.71
CA TYR A 2 -11.19 -4.19 5.14
C TYR A 2 -11.43 -2.68 5.28
N ILE A 3 -10.89 -2.07 6.33
CA ILE A 3 -10.86 -0.61 6.53
C ILE A 3 -9.42 -0.23 6.82
N PHE A 4 -8.94 0.84 6.19
CA PHE A 4 -7.61 1.38 6.44
C PHE A 4 -7.59 2.88 6.26
N ALA A 5 -6.59 3.48 6.90
CA ALA A 5 -6.34 4.91 6.84
C ALA A 5 -7.50 5.76 7.40
N GLY A 6 -7.45 7.08 7.20
CA GLY A 6 -8.45 8.03 7.70
C GLY A 6 -7.86 9.14 8.57
N CYS A 7 -8.72 10.07 8.97
CA CYS A 7 -8.39 11.18 9.87
C CYS A 7 -9.32 11.13 11.08
N ARG A 8 -8.78 11.29 12.29
CA ARG A 8 -9.58 11.54 13.49
C ARG A 8 -9.75 13.04 13.65
N HIS A 9 -10.98 13.53 13.52
CA HIS A 9 -11.31 14.96 13.53
C HIS A 9 -10.98 15.67 14.85
N GLU A 10 -10.95 14.94 15.97
CA GLU A 10 -10.69 15.52 17.30
C GLU A 10 -9.30 16.15 17.40
N ASP A 11 -8.29 15.52 16.77
CA ASP A 11 -6.88 15.93 16.89
C ASP A 11 -6.19 16.10 15.52
N ASP A 12 -6.95 16.08 14.42
CA ASP A 12 -6.45 16.04 13.03
C ASP A 12 -5.37 14.96 12.78
N GLN A 13 -5.45 13.86 13.53
CA GLN A 13 -4.44 12.81 13.46
C GLN A 13 -4.75 11.81 12.34
N TYR A 14 -3.77 11.59 11.47
CA TYR A 14 -3.87 10.57 10.44
C TYR A 14 -3.60 9.16 11.00
N ILE A 15 -4.54 8.26 10.77
CA ILE A 15 -4.49 6.89 11.28
C ILE A 15 -3.79 6.01 10.24
N PRO A 16 -2.64 5.34 10.56
CA PRO A 16 -1.98 4.41 9.64
C PRO A 16 -2.57 2.98 9.68
N GLY A 17 -3.54 2.73 10.56
CA GLY A 17 -4.06 1.40 10.84
C GLY A 17 -4.76 0.75 9.63
N LEU A 18 -4.58 -0.57 9.53
CA LEU A 18 -5.33 -1.46 8.64
C LEU A 18 -6.08 -2.46 9.52
N PHE A 19 -7.37 -2.61 9.27
CA PHE A 19 -8.27 -3.47 10.02
C PHE A 19 -9.04 -4.37 9.08
N ARG A 20 -9.25 -5.61 9.51
CA ARG A 20 -10.07 -6.60 8.82
C ARG A 20 -11.25 -6.98 9.72
N TYR A 21 -12.44 -6.89 9.17
CA TYR A 21 -13.66 -7.42 9.77
C TYR A 21 -14.00 -8.78 9.17
N ASP A 22 -14.19 -9.75 10.05
CA ASP A 22 -14.68 -11.08 9.76
C ASP A 22 -16.19 -11.15 10.06
N PRO A 23 -17.06 -11.23 9.02
CA PRO A 23 -18.51 -11.23 9.21
C PRO A 23 -19.06 -12.55 9.78
N GLU A 24 -18.33 -13.66 9.68
CA GLU A 24 -18.81 -14.97 10.17
C GLU A 24 -18.80 -15.04 11.68
N ILE A 25 -17.76 -14.46 12.29
CA ILE A 25 -17.57 -14.43 13.75
C ILE A 25 -17.84 -13.05 14.37
N SER A 26 -18.14 -12.03 13.55
CA SER A 26 -18.39 -10.65 13.97
C SER A 26 -17.22 -10.02 14.76
N VAL A 27 -16.00 -10.20 14.27
CA VAL A 27 -14.77 -9.73 14.95
C VAL A 27 -13.94 -8.82 14.05
N TRP A 28 -13.49 -7.70 14.62
CA TRP A 28 -12.45 -6.85 14.03
C TRP A 28 -11.06 -7.32 14.46
N ARG A 29 -10.13 -7.39 13.50
CA ARG A 29 -8.71 -7.66 13.75
C ARG A 29 -7.84 -6.56 13.16
N LYS A 30 -6.91 -6.04 13.96
CA LYS A 30 -5.88 -5.13 13.47
C LYS A 30 -4.83 -5.92 12.70
N MET A 31 -4.56 -5.51 11.48
CA MET A 31 -3.54 -6.09 10.62
C MET A 31 -2.22 -5.35 10.84
N HIS A 32 -1.12 -6.10 10.82
CA HIS A 32 0.23 -5.55 10.92
C HIS A 32 0.87 -5.61 9.52
N PRO A 33 1.06 -4.46 8.83
CA PRO A 33 1.68 -4.45 7.51
C PRO A 33 3.16 -4.86 7.60
N PHE A 34 3.65 -5.56 6.57
CA PHE A 34 5.06 -5.97 6.48
C PHE A 34 5.93 -4.88 5.83
N GLY A 35 7.25 -4.92 6.07
CA GLY A 35 8.26 -4.06 5.43
C GLY A 35 8.98 -3.11 6.38
N LEU A 36 10.08 -2.48 5.91
CA LEU A 36 10.92 -1.57 6.70
C LEU A 36 10.16 -0.34 7.22
N LYS A 37 9.15 0.13 6.48
CA LYS A 37 8.30 1.24 6.87
C LYS A 37 6.89 1.00 6.32
N GLY A 38 5.95 0.71 7.21
CA GLY A 38 4.53 0.58 6.86
C GLY A 38 3.95 1.89 6.30
N PRO A 39 2.74 1.85 5.71
CA PRO A 39 2.08 3.05 5.24
C PRO A 39 1.91 4.06 6.39
N SER A 40 2.36 5.29 6.18
CA SER A 40 2.01 6.42 7.05
C SER A 40 0.50 6.64 7.10
N GLY A 41 0.02 7.32 8.15
CA GLY A 41 -1.36 7.81 8.19
C GLY A 41 -1.64 8.70 6.99
N ARG A 42 -2.83 8.56 6.41
CA ARG A 42 -3.25 9.26 5.19
C ARG A 42 -4.77 9.41 5.13
N GLN A 43 -5.26 10.35 4.32
CA GLN A 43 -6.66 10.46 3.90
C GLN A 43 -6.72 10.77 2.39
N ARG A 44 -7.93 10.79 1.80
CA ARG A 44 -8.13 11.12 0.37
C ARG A 44 -7.32 10.25 -0.60
N HIS A 45 -7.14 8.97 -0.26
CA HIS A 45 -6.54 7.98 -1.14
C HIS A 45 -7.58 7.43 -2.11
N CYS A 46 -7.15 6.94 -3.27
CA CYS A 46 -7.95 6.05 -4.10
C CYS A 46 -7.46 4.60 -3.92
N GLY A 47 -8.37 3.65 -4.07
CA GLY A 47 -8.07 2.22 -3.99
C GLY A 47 -8.63 1.49 -5.19
N VAL A 48 -7.90 0.50 -5.70
CA VAL A 48 -8.38 -0.43 -6.72
C VAL A 48 -8.10 -1.86 -6.29
N ILE A 49 -9.06 -2.74 -6.54
CA ILE A 49 -8.91 -4.18 -6.32
C ILE A 49 -8.61 -4.82 -7.68
N VAL A 50 -7.53 -5.60 -7.75
CA VAL A 50 -7.16 -6.38 -8.94
C VAL A 50 -6.87 -7.80 -8.48
N GLY A 51 -7.77 -8.74 -8.82
CA GLY A 51 -7.74 -10.10 -8.27
C GLY A 51 -7.83 -10.07 -6.74
N ASP A 52 -6.90 -10.75 -6.08
CA ASP A 52 -6.82 -10.82 -4.61
C ASP A 52 -5.99 -9.68 -3.98
N CYS A 53 -5.57 -8.70 -4.78
CA CYS A 53 -4.70 -7.61 -4.33
C CYS A 53 -5.46 -6.27 -4.27
N ALA A 54 -5.31 -5.55 -3.16
CA ALA A 54 -5.76 -4.18 -3.00
C ALA A 54 -4.59 -3.21 -3.17
N TYR A 55 -4.70 -2.29 -4.12
CA TYR A 55 -3.71 -1.24 -4.37
C TYR A 55 -4.27 0.10 -3.91
N VAL A 56 -3.48 0.86 -3.16
CA VAL A 56 -3.87 2.14 -2.57
C VAL A 56 -2.93 3.23 -3.06
N PHE A 57 -3.48 4.29 -3.63
CA PHE A 57 -2.72 5.43 -4.13
C PHE A 57 -3.12 6.71 -3.39
N CYS A 58 -2.12 7.43 -2.89
CA CYS A 58 -2.23 8.79 -2.36
C CYS A 58 -1.31 9.69 -3.15
N ASP A 59 -1.71 10.94 -3.38
CA ASP A 59 -0.84 12.04 -3.84
C ASP A 59 0.29 11.57 -4.76
N TRP A 60 -0.08 11.29 -6.01
CA TRP A 60 0.82 10.70 -7.00
C TRP A 60 2.10 11.54 -7.11
N LYS A 61 3.23 10.92 -6.78
CA LYS A 61 4.55 11.50 -6.98
C LYS A 61 5.15 10.94 -8.26
N LEU A 62 6.17 11.62 -8.79
CA LEU A 62 6.91 11.16 -9.98
C LEU A 62 7.38 9.70 -9.87
N LYS A 63 7.75 9.26 -8.66
CA LYS A 63 8.14 7.87 -8.38
C LYS A 63 7.01 6.85 -8.62
N ASP A 64 5.75 7.21 -8.39
CA ASP A 64 4.60 6.31 -8.57
C ASP A 64 4.35 6.12 -10.08
N LEU A 65 4.45 7.20 -10.87
CA LEU A 65 4.41 7.14 -12.33
C LEU A 65 5.58 6.32 -12.91
N ALA A 66 6.78 6.53 -12.39
CA ALA A 66 7.96 5.77 -12.80
C ALA A 66 7.79 4.26 -12.51
N ALA A 67 7.24 3.90 -11.35
CA ALA A 67 6.96 2.51 -11.01
C ALA A 67 5.92 1.89 -11.96
N ILE A 68 4.82 2.59 -12.24
CA ILE A 68 3.81 2.13 -13.20
C ILE A 68 4.42 1.93 -14.59
N ALA A 69 5.29 2.83 -15.06
CA ALA A 69 5.98 2.69 -16.34
C ALA A 69 6.87 1.43 -16.37
N VAL A 70 7.66 1.19 -15.33
CA VAL A 70 8.49 -0.02 -15.21
C VAL A 70 7.63 -1.28 -15.28
N LEU A 71 6.50 -1.32 -14.56
CA LEU A 71 5.59 -2.46 -14.55
C LEU A 71 4.90 -2.66 -15.91
N ARG A 72 4.38 -1.59 -16.51
CA ARG A 72 3.62 -1.62 -17.77
C ARG A 72 4.48 -2.03 -18.96
N TYR A 73 5.72 -1.55 -19.02
CA TYR A 73 6.66 -1.83 -20.12
C TYR A 73 7.61 -2.99 -19.82
N GLN A 74 7.42 -3.72 -18.72
CA GLN A 74 8.25 -4.86 -18.30
C GLN A 74 9.75 -4.53 -18.29
N LEU A 75 10.11 -3.33 -17.83
CA LEU A 75 11.50 -2.88 -17.83
C LEU A 75 12.33 -3.70 -16.83
N PRO A 76 13.63 -3.96 -17.11
CA PRO A 76 14.47 -4.78 -16.24
C PRO A 76 14.67 -4.15 -14.86
N ARG A 77 14.19 -4.83 -13.81
CA ARG A 77 14.29 -4.37 -12.40
C ARG A 77 15.70 -4.48 -11.80
N THR A 78 16.53 -5.35 -12.39
CA THR A 78 17.90 -5.65 -11.97
C THR A 78 18.94 -4.75 -12.61
N SER A 79 18.55 -3.92 -13.59
CA SER A 79 19.48 -2.99 -14.20
C SER A 79 19.88 -1.94 -13.15
N TYR A 80 21.18 -1.72 -12.97
CA TYR A 80 21.79 -0.74 -12.05
C TYR A 80 21.31 0.72 -12.26
N ASN A 81 20.42 0.95 -13.23
CA ASN A 81 19.88 2.24 -13.63
C ASN A 81 18.63 2.68 -12.86
N LEU A 82 18.02 1.81 -12.04
CA LEU A 82 16.88 2.22 -11.20
C LEU A 82 17.38 2.71 -9.83
N PRO A 83 17.02 3.93 -9.41
CA PRO A 83 17.29 4.41 -8.06
C PRO A 83 16.82 3.41 -7.00
N LEU A 84 17.57 3.26 -5.92
CA LEU A 84 17.31 2.29 -4.85
C LEU A 84 15.88 2.45 -4.29
N GLU A 85 15.44 3.68 -4.08
CA GLU A 85 14.10 3.99 -3.56
C GLU A 85 13.01 3.51 -4.50
N LEU A 86 13.23 3.57 -5.82
CA LEU A 86 12.27 3.11 -6.82
C LEU A 86 12.23 1.58 -6.88
N ARG A 87 13.37 0.90 -6.71
CA ARG A 87 13.43 -0.56 -6.58
C ARG A 87 12.66 -1.05 -5.36
N ILE A 88 12.91 -0.46 -4.19
CA ILE A 88 12.18 -0.77 -2.95
C ILE A 88 10.68 -0.53 -3.14
N HIS A 89 10.31 0.57 -3.79
CA HIS A 89 8.91 0.89 -4.06
C HIS A 89 8.24 -0.14 -4.99
N LEU A 90 8.94 -0.58 -6.04
CA LEU A 90 8.47 -1.64 -6.94
C LEU A 90 8.32 -2.99 -6.22
N ASP A 91 9.24 -3.34 -5.33
CA ASP A 91 9.14 -4.56 -4.53
C ASP A 91 7.93 -4.46 -3.59
N MET A 92 7.75 -3.35 -2.87
CA MET A 92 6.56 -3.12 -2.03
C MET A 92 5.25 -3.18 -2.81
N MET A 93 5.24 -2.78 -4.09
CA MET A 93 4.05 -2.84 -4.96
C MET A 93 3.75 -4.24 -5.50
N THR A 94 4.76 -5.12 -5.60
CA THR A 94 4.62 -6.38 -6.33
C THR A 94 4.85 -7.63 -5.49
N THR A 95 5.43 -7.49 -4.29
CA THR A 95 5.53 -8.57 -3.33
C THR A 95 4.18 -8.75 -2.61
N PRO A 96 3.57 -9.95 -2.65
CA PRO A 96 2.30 -10.18 -1.98
C PRO A 96 2.41 -10.05 -0.44
N ASN A 97 1.37 -9.50 0.19
CA ASN A 97 1.21 -9.50 1.65
C ASN A 97 0.70 -10.88 2.11
N HIS A 98 1.52 -11.93 1.99
CA HIS A 98 1.20 -13.19 2.64
C HIS A 98 1.30 -13.00 4.16
N VAL A 99 0.17 -13.04 4.84
CA VAL A 99 0.10 -13.10 6.30
C VAL A 99 0.39 -14.55 6.68
N LEU A 100 1.52 -14.79 7.36
CA LEU A 100 1.72 -16.01 8.14
C LEU A 100 0.85 -15.95 9.40
#